data_AF-A0A0V8S382-F1
#
_entry.id   AF-A0A0V8S382-F1
#
_cell.length_a   1.000
_cell.length_b   1.000
_cell.length_c   1.000
_cell.angle_alpha   90.00
_cell.angle_beta   90.00
_cell.angle_gamma   90.00
#
_symmetry.space_group_name_H-M   'P 1'
#
loop_
_entity.id
_entity.type
_entity.pdbx_description
1 polymer ?
#
loop_
_entity_poly.entity_id
_entity_poly.type
_entity_poly.pdbx_seq_one_letter_code
_entity_poly.pdbx_strand_id
1 'polypeptide(L)' 'MGRGRQKAKQTKVARELKYFSPDTNYRALEQELSSRGHNDVVTDTRRTAVDTDDTEPAGWDRWPSEDDER' A
#
# COMPACT_ATOMS: atom_id res chain seq x y z
N MET A 1 -3.07 -34.97 19.80
CA MET A 1 -4.45 -34.57 19.40
C MET A 1 -4.69 -33.05 19.51
N GLY A 2 -3.79 -32.19 19.03
CA GLY A 2 -3.92 -30.72 19.23
C GLY A 2 -3.77 -29.83 18.00
N ARG A 3 -3.19 -30.35 16.90
CA ARG A 3 -2.83 -29.53 15.73
C ARG A 3 -4.03 -29.05 14.91
N GLY A 4 -5.08 -29.87 14.76
CA GLY A 4 -6.27 -29.50 13.98
C GLY A 4 -7.03 -28.29 14.57
N ARG A 5 -7.11 -28.21 15.91
CA ARG A 5 -7.74 -27.08 16.61
C ARG A 5 -6.93 -25.81 16.50
N GLN A 6 -5.60 -25.91 16.61
CA GLN A 6 -4.69 -24.77 16.41
C GLN A 6 -4.77 -24.25 14.98
N LYS A 7 -4.75 -25.14 13.98
CA LYS A 7 -4.89 -24.77 12.56
C LYS A 7 -6.22 -24.06 12.30
N ALA A 8 -7.33 -24.59 12.82
CA ALA A 8 -8.64 -23.95 12.67
C ALA A 8 -8.68 -22.55 13.30
N LYS A 9 -8.12 -22.38 14.51
CA LYS A 9 -8.02 -21.06 15.17
C LYS A 9 -7.16 -20.09 14.35
N GLN A 10 -6.01 -20.53 13.85
CA GLN A 10 -5.13 -19.69 13.04
C GLN A 10 -5.77 -19.27 11.71
N THR A 11 -6.46 -20.19 11.02
CA THR A 11 -7.17 -19.85 9.78
C THR A 11 -8.29 -18.83 10.01
N LYS A 12 -8.99 -18.92 11.15
CA LYS A 12 -10.00 -17.92 11.53
C LYS A 12 -9.36 -16.54 11.74
N VAL A 13 -8.30 -16.46 12.55
CA VAL A 13 -7.57 -15.21 12.81
C VAL A 13 -6.97 -14.64 11.52
N ALA A 14 -6.38 -15.48 10.66
CA ALA A 14 -5.83 -15.02 9.39
C ALA A 14 -6.90 -14.44 8.46
N ARG A 15 -8.10 -15.04 8.45
CA ARG A 15 -9.24 -14.49 7.68
C ARG A 15 -9.70 -13.16 8.26
N GLU A 16 -9.84 -13.07 9.58
CA GLU A 16 -10.18 -11.82 10.26
C GLU A 16 -9.16 -10.74 9.89
N LEU A 17 -7.86 -11.01 9.98
CA LEU A 17 -6.81 -10.06 9.60
C LEU A 17 -6.83 -9.70 8.10
N LYS A 18 -7.04 -10.67 7.21
CA LYS A 18 -7.06 -10.43 5.76
C LYS A 18 -8.20 -9.52 5.34
N TYR A 19 -9.36 -9.67 5.98
CA TYR A 19 -10.58 -8.92 5.65
C TYR A 19 -10.93 -7.89 6.72
N PHE A 20 -10.01 -7.58 7.63
CA PHE A 20 -10.18 -6.53 8.63
C PHE A 20 -10.04 -5.18 7.94
N SER A 21 -11.16 -4.46 7.85
CA SER A 21 -11.14 -3.04 7.53
C SER A 21 -11.18 -2.28 8.86
N PRO A 22 -10.11 -1.57 9.24
CA PRO A 22 -10.14 -0.75 10.44
C PRO A 22 -11.16 0.38 10.27
N ASP A 23 -11.98 0.61 11.28
CA ASP A 23 -12.88 1.76 11.32
C ASP A 23 -12.02 3.04 11.38
N THR A 24 -12.17 3.88 10.36
CA THR A 24 -11.45 5.15 10.29
C THR A 24 -12.22 6.22 11.09
N ASN A 25 -11.54 6.86 12.05
CA ASN A 25 -12.14 7.96 12.79
C ASN A 25 -12.09 9.26 11.96
N TYR A 26 -13.14 9.50 11.18
CA TYR A 26 -13.26 10.67 10.31
C TYR A 26 -13.15 12.01 11.05
N ARG A 27 -13.63 12.08 12.30
CA ARG A 27 -13.56 13.34 13.09
C ARG A 27 -12.14 13.74 13.44
N ALA A 28 -11.30 12.76 13.79
CA ALA A 28 -9.88 13.01 14.05
C ALA A 28 -9.15 13.45 12.77
N LEU A 29 -9.48 12.82 11.64
CA LEU A 29 -8.92 13.17 10.33
C LEU A 29 -9.27 14.60 9.91
N GLU A 30 -10.54 15.00 10.07
CA GLU A 30 -10.99 16.36 9.77
C GLU A 30 -10.26 17.40 10.63
N GLN A 31 -10.10 17.13 11.92
CA GLN A 31 -9.36 18.02 12.83
C GLN A 31 -7.88 18.14 12.42
N GLU A 32 -7.22 17.04 12.09
CA GLU A 32 -5.84 17.04 11.60
C GLU A 32 -5.72 17.83 10.29
N LEU A 33 -6.62 17.63 9.34
CA LEU A 33 -6.60 18.32 8.05
C LEU A 33 -6.86 19.83 8.20
N SER A 34 -7.82 20.21 9.05
CA SER A 34 -8.11 21.60 9.39
C SER A 34 -6.93 22.28 10.11
N SER A 35 -6.25 21.55 11.02
CA SER A 35 -5.08 22.08 11.74
C SER A 35 -3.82 22.17 10.88
N ARG A 36 -3.70 21.36 9.82
CA ARG A 36 -2.53 21.30 8.92
C ARG A 36 -2.61 22.24 7.72
N GLY A 37 -3.66 23.06 7.60
CA GLY A 37 -3.75 24.14 6.61
C GLY A 37 -2.67 25.23 6.70
N HIS A 38 -1.69 25.10 7.60
CA HIS A 38 -0.56 26.03 7.73
C HIS A 38 0.84 25.40 7.59
N ASN A 39 0.97 24.08 7.41
CA ASN A 39 2.30 23.44 7.31
C ASN A 39 2.42 22.61 6.02
N ASP A 40 2.44 23.33 4.90
CA ASP A 40 2.85 22.81 3.59
C ASP A 40 4.38 22.69 3.51
N VAL A 41 4.95 21.75 4.27
CA VAL A 41 6.41 21.50 4.25
C VAL A 41 6.74 20.14 3.63
N VAL A 42 5.73 19.26 3.46
CA VAL A 42 5.95 17.89 3.00
C VAL A 42 5.80 17.74 1.47
N THR A 43 5.19 18.72 0.77
CA THR A 43 4.93 18.59 -0.67
C THR A 43 5.98 19.25 -1.56
N ASP A 44 6.73 20.23 -1.04
CA ASP A 44 7.69 21.02 -1.84
C ASP A 44 8.91 20.18 -2.29
N THR A 45 9.37 19.25 -1.45
CA THR A 45 10.57 18.43 -1.73
C THR A 45 10.39 17.39 -2.85
N ARG A 46 9.15 17.08 -3.25
CA ARG A 46 8.88 16.06 -4.29
C ARG A 46 8.73 16.66 -5.69
N ARG A 47 8.58 18.00 -5.81
CA ARG A 47 8.31 18.66 -7.08
C ARG A 47 9.56 19.09 -7.84
N THR A 48 10.73 19.14 -7.20
CA THR A 48 11.96 19.72 -7.76
C THR A 48 12.96 18.68 -8.30
N ALA A 49 12.60 17.41 -8.40
CA ALA A 49 13.55 16.33 -8.66
C ALA A 49 13.17 15.43 -9.85
N VAL A 50 12.77 15.99 -11.00
CA VAL A 50 12.89 15.27 -12.29
C VAL A 50 13.03 16.30 -13.43
N ASP A 51 14.24 16.85 -13.57
CA ASP A 51 14.75 17.29 -14.88
C ASP A 51 15.85 16.29 -15.23
N THR A 52 15.44 15.14 -15.74
CA THR A 52 16.36 14.13 -16.32
C THR A 52 15.84 13.80 -17.72
N ASP A 53 16.47 14.48 -18.67
CA ASP A 53 16.61 14.18 -20.09
C ASP A 53 16.52 12.66 -20.41
N ASP A 54 15.73 12.32 -21.42
CA ASP A 54 15.69 11.07 -22.20
C ASP A 54 16.29 9.80 -21.56
N THR A 55 15.54 9.12 -20.70
CA THR A 55 15.77 7.68 -20.42
C THR A 55 14.45 6.94 -20.55
N GLU A 56 14.24 6.35 -21.73
CA GLU A 56 13.28 5.27 -21.97
C GLU A 56 13.28 4.31 -20.76
N PRO A 57 12.13 4.04 -20.12
CA PRO A 57 12.09 3.10 -19.00
C PRO A 57 12.26 1.67 -19.53
N ALA A 58 13.50 1.25 -19.75
CA ALA A 58 13.92 -0.11 -20.12
C ALA A 58 13.75 -1.12 -18.95
N GLY A 59 12.59 -1.06 -18.28
CA GLY A 59 12.26 -1.88 -17.12
C GLY A 59 10.95 -2.67 -17.26
N TRP A 60 10.12 -2.37 -18.27
CA TRP A 60 8.80 -3.00 -18.43
C TRP A 60 8.76 -4.08 -19.50
N ASP A 61 9.65 -4.05 -20.50
CA ASP A 61 9.75 -5.07 -21.57
C ASP A 61 10.42 -6.39 -21.15
N ARG A 62 10.98 -6.45 -19.93
CA ARG A 62 11.74 -7.63 -19.46
C ARG A 62 10.88 -8.66 -18.70
N TRP A 63 9.59 -8.41 -18.49
CA TRP A 63 8.74 -9.46 -17.91
C TRP A 63 8.40 -10.47 -19.00
N PRO A 64 8.79 -11.75 -18.86
CA PRO A 64 8.31 -12.78 -19.76
C PRO A 64 6.80 -12.89 -19.52
N SER A 65 6.01 -12.39 -20.45
CA SER A 65 4.60 -12.77 -20.56
C SER A 65 4.56 -14.30 -20.66
N GLU A 66 3.76 -14.94 -19.83
CA GLU A 66 3.61 -16.40 -19.67
C GLU A 66 3.04 -17.12 -20.93
N ASP A 67 3.28 -16.60 -22.13
CA ASP A 67 2.77 -17.10 -23.42
C ASP A 67 3.74 -18.06 -24.15
N ASP A 68 4.84 -18.49 -23.53
CA ASP A 68 5.85 -19.40 -24.13
C ASP A 68 5.64 -20.90 -23.77
N GLU A 69 4.42 -21.32 -23.42
CA GLU A 69 4.06 -22.74 -23.28
C GLU A 69 2.85 -23.13 -24.14
N ARG A 70 3.10 -23.55 -25.38
CA ARG A 70 2.17 -24.38 -26.17
C ARG A 70 2.89 -25.40 -27.05
#